data_AF-A0A6C0F4U7-F1
#
_entry.id   AF-A0A6C0F4U7-F1
#
_cell.length_a   1.000
_cell.length_b   1.000
_cell.length_c   1.000
_cell.angle_alpha   90.00
_cell.angle_beta   90.00
_cell.angle_gamma   90.00
#
_symmetry.space_group_name_H-M   'P 1'
#
loop_
_entity.id
_entity.type
_entity.pdbx_description
1 polymer ?
#
loop_
_entity_poly.entity_id
_entity_poly.type
_entity_poly.pdbx_seq_one_letter_code
_entity_poly.pdbx_strand_id
1 'polypeptide(L)'
;MSVKGFIKKVTKTIEGMGALLKIFKEIRAFFQVKLCLISSLFIAIVFAFIAIYYDPVVYAGMFNNILGKVILFSIIGLAFVRDFYYGCIVSLFVAILYFVAGEIIKGKEGFKGGVATGSWSKKTLDDFKTYNAKVHPDTQFNLQILQEQASDEEVEEYVKTGYWPWTDVTKKMYVEQAERLQMIRINPVIQLNEAMQLYNEKAAQQLLSWNTKEGNFIINGGLAAYDPLVNDDSPQDEYQPKNIIKCVQDKNGISKMQKKSFHGYNYFNGYKNTKTEDVLDEDIPKEMPGFEFVKGPCNPCGPLENPPEYNCPFTLNIRGKNKGNYRGGDNNFSGKKISPIWEQLWGLKEPNEEEARQFVEKMYDTSDPKNKGFYYGLATGI
;
A
#
# COMPACT_ATOMS: atom_id res chain seq x y z
N MET A 1 3.05 19.06 93.50
CA MET A 1 3.30 17.99 92.50
C MET A 1 4.80 17.69 92.53
N SER A 2 5.21 16.47 92.92
CA SER A 2 6.63 16.14 93.19
C SER A 2 7.47 16.12 91.90
N VAL A 3 8.67 16.72 91.93
CA VAL A 3 9.65 16.77 90.82
C VAL A 3 9.95 15.36 90.27
N LYS A 4 9.94 14.34 91.14
CA LYS A 4 10.11 12.94 90.72
C LYS A 4 9.00 12.45 89.78
N GLY A 5 7.77 12.93 89.96
CA GLY A 5 6.63 12.60 89.09
C GLY A 5 6.71 13.27 87.72
N PHE A 6 7.26 14.48 87.64
CA PHE A 6 7.47 15.19 86.38
C PHE A 6 8.59 14.55 85.56
N ILE A 7 9.74 14.23 86.20
CA ILE A 7 10.86 13.58 85.53
C ILE A 7 10.42 12.23 84.94
N LYS A 8 9.70 11.39 85.70
CA LYS A 8 9.20 10.09 85.21
C LYS A 8 8.24 10.24 84.02
N LYS A 9 7.46 11.31 83.96
CA LYS A 9 6.55 11.61 82.84
C LYS A 9 7.31 12.06 81.59
N VAL A 10 8.38 12.84 81.76
CA VAL A 10 9.25 13.29 80.67
C VAL A 10 10.04 12.12 80.09
N THR A 11 10.64 11.25 80.91
CA THR A 11 11.41 10.09 80.40
C THR A 11 10.54 9.13 79.58
N LYS A 12 9.31 8.85 80.03
CA LYS A 12 8.36 8.01 79.30
C LYS A 12 7.92 8.61 77.94
N THR A 13 7.91 9.94 77.85
CA THR A 13 7.55 10.64 76.60
C THR A 13 8.71 10.62 75.59
N ILE A 14 9.95 10.72 76.07
CA ILE A 14 11.17 10.65 75.24
C ILE A 14 11.38 9.22 74.70
N GLU A 15 11.15 8.18 75.50
CA GLU A 15 11.20 6.78 75.04
C GLU A 15 10.14 6.48 73.97
N GLY A 16 8.93 7.06 74.11
CA GLY A 16 7.87 6.96 73.11
C GLY A 16 8.23 7.63 71.77
N MET A 17 8.93 8.77 71.80
CA MET A 17 9.42 9.45 70.59
C MET A 17 10.55 8.68 69.90
N GLY A 18 11.44 8.03 70.66
CA GLY A 18 12.49 7.19 70.10
C GLY A 18 11.95 5.96 69.34
N ALA A 19 10.90 5.32 69.87
CA ALA A 19 10.23 4.21 69.21
C ALA A 19 9.51 4.66 67.92
N LEU A 20 8.85 5.82 67.95
CA LEU A 20 8.20 6.41 66.76
C LEU A 20 9.20 6.73 65.65
N LEU A 21 10.36 7.31 65.97
CA LEU A 21 11.41 7.60 64.98
C LEU A 21 11.98 6.34 64.33
N LYS A 22 12.12 5.25 65.08
CA LYS A 22 12.58 3.97 64.55
C LYS A 22 11.57 3.36 63.56
N ILE A 23 10.29 3.39 63.91
CA ILE A 23 9.18 2.97 63.03
C ILE A 23 9.13 3.82 61.75
N PHE A 24 9.27 5.14 61.86
CA PHE A 24 9.32 6.02 60.68
C PHE A 24 10.50 5.73 59.76
N LYS A 25 11.66 5.37 60.30
CA LYS A 25 12.85 5.01 59.52
C LYS A 25 12.67 3.69 58.77
N GLU A 26 12.06 2.69 59.41
CA GLU A 26 11.72 1.40 58.79
C GLU A 26 10.64 1.54 57.71
N ILE A 27 9.60 2.35 57.97
CA ILE A 27 8.56 2.68 56.97
C ILE A 27 9.19 3.39 55.76
N ARG A 28 10.07 4.37 55.99
CA ARG A 28 10.74 5.09 54.89
C ARG A 28 11.63 4.17 54.04
N ALA A 29 12.37 3.25 54.66
CA ALA A 29 13.19 2.28 53.95
C ALA A 29 12.33 1.30 53.13
N PHE A 30 11.22 0.82 53.69
CA PHE A 30 10.27 -0.04 52.99
C PHE A 30 9.63 0.65 51.78
N PHE A 31 9.24 1.92 51.92
CA PHE A 31 8.69 2.71 50.83
C PHE A 31 9.72 2.99 49.73
N GLN A 32 10.98 3.29 50.07
CA GLN A 32 12.02 3.54 49.06
C GLN A 32 12.35 2.32 48.21
N VAL A 33 12.46 1.12 48.81
CA VAL A 33 12.74 -0.11 48.05
C VAL A 33 11.58 -0.45 47.10
N LYS A 34 10.33 -0.31 47.56
CA LYS A 34 9.15 -0.53 46.71
C LYS A 34 9.02 0.51 45.60
N LEU A 35 9.29 1.79 45.88
CA LEU A 35 9.22 2.86 44.88
C LEU A 35 10.28 2.69 43.78
N CYS A 36 11.50 2.25 44.13
CA CYS A 36 12.57 2.01 43.17
C CYS A 36 12.26 0.83 42.24
N LEU A 37 11.64 -0.23 42.78
CA LEU A 37 11.16 -1.38 42.00
C LEU A 37 9.98 -1.04 41.09
N ILE A 38 9.06 -0.18 41.54
CA ILE A 38 7.94 0.27 40.70
C ILE A 38 8.46 1.16 39.55
N SER A 39 9.42 2.04 39.84
CA SER A 39 10.07 2.88 38.83
C SER A 39 10.81 2.06 37.78
N SER A 40 11.58 1.03 38.18
CA SER A 40 12.30 0.17 37.24
C SER A 40 11.37 -0.69 36.39
N LEU A 41 10.26 -1.18 36.96
CA LEU A 41 9.22 -1.89 36.20
C LEU A 41 8.54 -0.98 35.17
N PHE A 42 8.22 0.26 35.56
CA PHE A 42 7.60 1.24 34.66
C PHE A 42 8.53 1.60 33.49
N ILE A 43 9.82 1.81 33.76
CA ILE A 43 10.83 2.06 32.72
C ILE A 43 10.94 0.85 31.78
N ALA A 44 10.99 -0.37 32.31
CA ALA A 44 11.04 -1.58 31.49
C ALA A 44 9.79 -1.74 30.60
N ILE A 45 8.61 -1.38 31.11
CA ILE A 45 7.35 -1.38 30.35
C ILE A 45 7.39 -0.37 29.20
N VAL A 46 7.89 0.85 29.45
CA VAL A 46 8.03 1.88 28.40
C VAL A 46 9.01 1.43 27.32
N PHE A 47 10.14 0.83 27.70
CA PHE A 47 11.09 0.27 26.73
C PHE A 47 10.52 -0.90 25.94
N ALA A 48 9.73 -1.77 26.56
CA ALA A 48 9.02 -2.83 25.85
C ALA A 48 8.01 -2.26 24.84
N PHE A 49 7.27 -1.21 25.20
CA PHE A 49 6.37 -0.51 24.27
C PHE A 49 7.11 0.10 23.07
N ILE A 50 8.27 0.73 23.32
CA ILE A 50 9.09 1.31 22.25
C ILE A 50 9.61 0.20 21.32
N ALA A 51 10.12 -0.90 21.86
CA ALA A 51 10.60 -2.02 21.06
C ALA A 51 9.49 -2.66 20.20
N ILE A 52 8.29 -2.81 20.78
CA ILE A 52 7.10 -3.34 20.09
C ILE A 52 6.62 -2.40 18.98
N TYR A 53 6.72 -1.09 19.19
CA TYR A 53 6.35 -0.10 18.18
C TYR A 53 7.29 -0.11 16.97
N TYR A 54 8.58 -0.34 17.20
CA TYR A 54 9.60 -0.28 16.14
C TYR A 54 9.75 -1.57 15.31
N ASP A 55 9.45 -2.76 15.85
CA ASP A 55 9.52 -4.01 15.09
C ASP A 55 8.28 -4.93 15.29
N PRO A 56 7.33 -4.92 14.34
CA PRO A 56 6.14 -5.76 14.41
C PRO A 56 6.44 -7.27 14.31
N VAL A 57 7.61 -7.67 13.79
CA VAL A 57 8.00 -9.09 13.65
C VAL A 57 8.34 -9.69 15.01
N VAL A 58 9.06 -8.96 15.86
CA VAL A 58 9.37 -9.37 17.24
C VAL A 58 8.09 -9.53 18.06
N TYR A 59 7.12 -8.62 17.86
CA TYR A 59 5.84 -8.65 18.54
C TYR A 59 4.96 -9.85 18.11
N ALA A 60 4.87 -10.10 16.81
CA ALA A 60 4.19 -11.29 16.29
C ALA A 60 4.85 -12.57 16.82
N GLY A 61 6.18 -12.61 16.88
CA GLY A 61 6.94 -13.73 17.45
C GLY A 61 6.63 -13.99 18.93
N MET A 62 6.44 -12.95 19.74
CA MET A 62 6.20 -13.09 21.19
C MET A 62 4.79 -13.61 21.52
N PHE A 63 3.77 -13.23 20.76
CA PHE A 63 2.38 -13.61 21.06
C PHE A 63 1.85 -14.78 20.21
N ASN A 64 2.37 -15.00 19.00
CA ASN A 64 1.89 -16.07 18.12
C ASN A 64 2.71 -17.36 18.23
N ASN A 65 4.01 -17.31 18.57
CA ASN A 65 4.80 -18.53 18.73
C ASN A 65 4.60 -19.18 20.10
N ILE A 66 4.65 -20.52 20.12
CA ILE A 66 4.55 -21.34 21.33
C ILE A 66 5.62 -20.92 22.36
N LEU A 67 6.86 -20.68 21.90
CA LEU A 67 7.96 -20.26 22.77
C LEU A 67 7.67 -18.92 23.47
N GLY A 68 7.12 -17.95 22.74
CA GLY A 68 6.76 -16.64 23.29
C GLY A 68 5.67 -16.75 24.36
N LYS A 69 4.65 -17.59 24.14
CA LYS A 69 3.61 -17.88 25.14
C LYS A 69 4.19 -18.51 26.40
N VAL A 70 5.11 -19.47 26.26
CA VAL A 70 5.78 -20.13 27.41
C VAL A 70 6.57 -19.13 28.25
N ILE A 71 7.33 -18.24 27.60
CA ILE A 71 8.09 -17.19 28.30
C ILE A 71 7.12 -16.25 29.04
N LEU A 72 6.04 -15.85 28.38
CA LEU A 72 5.08 -14.91 28.95
C LEU A 72 4.35 -15.49 30.17
N PHE A 73 3.89 -16.75 30.10
CA PHE A 73 3.30 -17.45 31.24
C PHE A 73 4.30 -17.67 32.37
N SER A 74 5.58 -17.88 32.06
CA SER A 74 6.63 -18.01 33.07
C SER A 74 6.86 -16.70 33.84
N ILE A 75 6.84 -15.55 33.15
CA ILE A 75 6.94 -14.22 33.77
C ILE A 75 5.75 -13.96 34.70
N ILE A 76 4.53 -14.28 34.24
CA ILE A 76 3.32 -14.16 35.06
C ILE A 76 3.43 -15.06 36.30
N GLY A 77 3.82 -16.33 36.12
CA GLY A 77 3.99 -17.28 37.21
C GLY A 77 5.00 -16.82 38.26
N LEU A 78 6.16 -16.33 37.82
CA LEU A 78 7.18 -15.78 38.72
C LEU A 78 6.69 -14.51 39.45
N ALA A 79 5.87 -13.68 38.82
CA ALA A 79 5.26 -12.52 39.46
C ALA A 79 4.30 -12.94 40.58
N PHE A 80 3.47 -13.98 40.37
CA PHE A 80 2.58 -14.54 41.39
C PHE A 80 3.32 -15.19 42.56
N VAL A 81 4.44 -15.87 42.29
CA VAL A 81 5.28 -16.47 43.35
C VAL A 81 5.86 -15.39 44.27
N ARG A 82 6.17 -14.21 43.72
CA ARG A 82 6.72 -13.09 44.50
C ARG A 82 5.66 -12.36 45.32
N ASP A 83 4.53 -12.01 44.70
CA ASP A 83 3.39 -11.37 45.36
C ASP A 83 2.14 -11.51 44.49
N PHE A 84 1.04 -11.90 45.10
CA PHE A 84 -0.24 -12.04 44.40
C PHE A 84 -0.69 -10.74 43.72
N TYR A 85 -0.49 -9.59 44.38
CA TYR A 85 -0.88 -8.29 43.83
C TYR A 85 -0.11 -7.94 42.55
N TYR A 86 1.20 -8.24 42.51
CA TYR A 86 2.01 -8.02 41.30
C TYR A 86 1.64 -9.00 40.18
N GLY A 87 1.31 -10.25 40.51
CA GLY A 87 0.82 -11.23 39.54
C GLY A 87 -0.45 -10.75 38.82
N CYS A 88 -1.40 -10.18 39.56
CA CYS A 88 -2.63 -9.61 38.98
C CYS A 88 -2.35 -8.43 38.04
N ILE A 89 -1.47 -7.48 38.43
CA ILE A 89 -1.14 -6.31 37.60
C ILE A 89 -0.46 -6.75 36.29
N VAL A 90 0.53 -7.65 36.36
CA VAL A 90 1.24 -8.14 35.17
C VAL A 90 0.28 -8.91 34.24
N SER A 91 -0.64 -9.70 34.80
CA SER A 91 -1.64 -10.44 34.02
C SER A 91 -2.60 -9.51 33.28
N LEU A 92 -3.11 -8.47 33.96
CA LEU A 92 -3.96 -7.45 33.35
C LEU A 92 -3.23 -6.74 32.20
N PHE A 93 -1.96 -6.39 32.42
CA PHE A 93 -1.13 -5.71 31.44
C PHE A 93 -0.94 -6.56 30.17
N VAL A 94 -0.62 -7.84 30.34
CA VAL A 94 -0.51 -8.80 29.24
C VAL A 94 -1.83 -8.93 28.48
N ALA A 95 -2.96 -8.98 29.18
CA ALA A 95 -4.27 -9.06 28.55
C ALA A 95 -4.59 -7.82 27.70
N ILE A 96 -4.24 -6.62 28.19
CA ILE A 96 -4.37 -5.37 27.43
C ILE A 96 -3.47 -5.41 26.19
N LEU A 97 -2.19 -5.82 26.34
CA LEU A 97 -1.28 -5.96 25.21
C LEU A 97 -1.83 -6.94 24.16
N TYR A 98 -2.39 -8.07 24.59
CA TYR A 98 -3.00 -9.05 23.69
C TYR A 98 -4.21 -8.48 22.94
N PHE A 99 -5.06 -7.69 23.61
CA PHE A 99 -6.22 -7.07 22.98
C PHE A 99 -5.82 -5.99 21.96
N VAL A 100 -4.86 -5.13 22.34
CA VAL A 100 -4.28 -4.11 21.45
C VAL A 100 -3.57 -4.76 20.26
N ALA A 101 -2.89 -5.90 20.46
CA ALA A 101 -2.32 -6.70 19.37
C ALA A 101 -3.39 -7.09 18.35
N GLY A 102 -4.54 -7.58 18.85
CA GLY A 102 -5.65 -8.00 18.03
C GLY A 102 -6.18 -6.89 17.13
N GLU A 103 -6.19 -5.64 17.60
CA GLU A 103 -6.62 -4.49 16.78
C GLU A 103 -5.53 -4.00 15.81
N ILE A 104 -4.27 -3.90 16.23
CA ILE A 104 -3.17 -3.47 15.35
C ILE A 104 -2.95 -4.45 14.20
N ILE A 105 -3.09 -5.76 14.47
CA ILE A 105 -2.98 -6.81 13.45
C ILE A 105 -4.19 -6.79 12.50
N LYS A 106 -5.39 -6.43 12.98
CA LYS A 106 -6.58 -6.26 12.13
C LYS A 106 -6.52 -4.99 11.27
N GLY A 107 -5.85 -3.93 11.75
CA GLY A 107 -5.76 -2.64 11.08
C GLY A 107 -4.70 -2.52 9.98
N LYS A 108 -3.84 -3.53 9.80
CA LYS A 108 -2.89 -3.59 8.67
C LYS A 108 -3.40 -4.57 7.61
N GLU A 109 -4.40 -4.12 6.86
CA GLU A 109 -4.70 -4.64 5.53
C GLU A 109 -3.47 -4.38 4.65
N GLY A 110 -2.62 -5.39 4.45
CA GLY A 110 -1.44 -5.23 3.59
C GLY A 110 -0.43 -6.36 3.65
N PHE A 111 -0.31 -7.09 4.77
CA PHE A 111 0.58 -8.24 4.85
C PHE A 111 -0.03 -9.35 5.71
N LYS A 112 -1.12 -9.95 5.22
CA LYS A 112 -1.44 -11.32 5.63
C LYS A 112 -0.47 -12.22 4.90
N GLY A 113 0.51 -12.78 5.62
CA GLY A 113 1.24 -13.97 5.20
C GLY A 113 0.30 -15.17 5.16
N GLY A 114 -0.70 -15.11 4.27
CA GLY A 114 -1.57 -16.22 3.97
C GLY A 114 -0.74 -17.33 3.36
N VAL A 115 -0.89 -18.53 3.89
CA VAL A 115 -0.50 -19.75 3.17
C VAL A 115 -1.21 -19.66 1.83
N ALA A 116 -0.45 -19.33 0.79
CA ALA A 116 -0.95 -19.32 -0.55
C ALA A 116 -1.50 -20.72 -0.87
N THR A 117 -2.81 -20.84 -0.96
CA THR A 117 -3.47 -21.93 -1.68
C THR A 117 -3.28 -21.67 -3.17
N GLY A 118 -2.01 -21.66 -3.61
CA GLY A 118 -1.62 -21.30 -4.96
C GLY A 118 -1.88 -22.43 -5.94
N SER A 119 -2.17 -22.06 -7.18
CA SER A 119 -2.27 -22.95 -8.34
C SER A 119 -0.96 -23.72 -8.62
N TRP A 120 0.17 -23.20 -8.13
CA TRP A 120 1.49 -23.74 -8.45
C TRP A 120 1.85 -25.01 -7.71
N SER A 121 2.60 -25.87 -8.38
CA SER A 121 3.25 -27.02 -7.76
C SER A 121 4.20 -26.57 -6.65
N LYS A 122 4.32 -27.39 -5.60
CA LYS A 122 5.26 -27.11 -4.48
C LYS A 122 6.70 -26.94 -4.97
N LYS A 123 7.09 -27.73 -5.98
CA LYS A 123 8.42 -27.65 -6.59
C LYS A 123 8.63 -26.28 -7.26
N THR A 124 7.68 -25.85 -8.09
CA THR A 124 7.72 -24.55 -8.78
C THR A 124 7.87 -23.41 -7.78
N LEU A 125 7.09 -23.45 -6.69
CA LEU A 125 7.14 -22.44 -5.64
C LEU A 125 8.50 -22.39 -4.92
N ASP A 126 9.09 -23.55 -4.60
CA ASP A 126 10.38 -23.65 -3.92
C ASP A 126 11.54 -23.23 -4.85
N ASP A 127 11.49 -23.61 -6.12
CA ASP A 127 12.45 -23.22 -7.16
C ASP A 127 12.41 -21.72 -7.41
N PHE A 128 11.21 -21.12 -7.54
CA PHE A 128 11.02 -19.67 -7.70
C PHE A 128 11.57 -18.88 -6.51
N LYS A 129 11.27 -19.31 -5.28
CA LYS A 129 11.78 -18.66 -4.06
C LYS A 129 13.29 -18.72 -3.99
N THR A 130 13.87 -19.89 -4.31
CA THR A 130 15.32 -20.10 -4.28
C THR A 130 16.03 -19.25 -5.35
N TYR A 131 15.46 -19.21 -6.56
CA TYR A 131 15.96 -18.37 -7.65
C TYR A 131 15.93 -16.88 -7.26
N ASN A 132 14.79 -16.37 -6.81
CA ASN A 132 14.66 -14.94 -6.46
C ASN A 132 15.50 -14.54 -5.26
N ALA A 133 15.62 -15.39 -4.23
CA ALA A 133 16.51 -15.12 -3.11
C ALA A 133 17.99 -14.98 -3.55
N LYS A 134 18.36 -15.60 -4.67
CA LYS A 134 19.71 -15.54 -5.23
C LYS A 134 19.90 -14.38 -6.21
N VAL A 135 18.95 -14.16 -7.12
CA VAL A 135 19.09 -13.22 -8.25
C VAL A 135 18.53 -11.83 -7.91
N HIS A 136 17.46 -11.77 -7.12
CA HIS A 136 16.77 -10.53 -6.75
C HIS A 136 16.54 -10.43 -5.23
N PRO A 137 17.61 -10.47 -4.41
CA PRO A 137 17.50 -10.54 -2.95
C PRO A 137 16.74 -9.36 -2.33
N ASP A 138 16.78 -8.21 -2.98
CA ASP A 138 16.13 -6.98 -2.51
C ASP A 138 14.68 -6.82 -3.01
N THR A 139 14.19 -7.76 -3.85
CA THR A 139 12.83 -7.68 -4.42
C THR A 139 11.87 -8.58 -3.65
N GLN A 140 10.76 -8.01 -3.20
CA GLN A 140 9.68 -8.75 -2.55
C GLN A 140 8.53 -8.98 -3.53
N PHE A 141 8.21 -10.24 -3.79
CA PHE A 141 7.09 -10.63 -4.63
C PHE A 141 5.86 -10.95 -3.77
N ASN A 142 4.71 -10.40 -4.16
CA ASN A 142 3.43 -10.86 -3.63
C ASN A 142 3.05 -12.17 -4.33
N LEU A 143 3.41 -13.30 -3.69
CA LEU A 143 3.21 -14.63 -4.26
C LEU A 143 1.73 -14.95 -4.52
N GLN A 144 0.80 -14.38 -3.76
CA GLN A 144 -0.63 -14.61 -3.98
C GLN A 144 -1.07 -14.03 -5.33
N ILE A 145 -0.76 -12.75 -5.56
CA ILE A 145 -1.08 -12.07 -6.83
C ILE A 145 -0.35 -12.74 -7.99
N LEU A 146 0.92 -13.10 -7.79
CA LEU A 146 1.72 -13.70 -8.84
C LEU A 146 1.18 -15.08 -9.27
N GLN A 147 0.68 -15.88 -8.32
CA GLN A 147 0.05 -17.17 -8.60
C GLN A 147 -1.31 -17.06 -9.30
N GLU A 148 -2.01 -15.94 -9.11
CA GLU A 148 -3.24 -15.62 -9.86
C GLU A 148 -2.93 -15.17 -11.30
N GLN A 149 -1.74 -14.61 -11.52
CA GLN A 149 -1.33 -14.03 -12.80
C GLN A 149 -0.57 -15.00 -13.71
N ALA A 150 0.35 -15.80 -13.17
CA ALA A 150 1.20 -16.68 -13.95
C ALA A 150 0.87 -18.16 -13.68
N SER A 151 0.96 -18.96 -14.74
CA SER A 151 0.88 -20.42 -14.72
C SER A 151 2.17 -21.05 -14.17
N ASP A 152 2.11 -22.35 -13.87
CA ASP A 152 3.28 -23.11 -13.42
C ASP A 152 4.37 -23.11 -14.50
N GLU A 153 3.99 -23.28 -15.77
CA GLU A 153 4.89 -23.36 -16.91
C GLU A 153 5.64 -22.05 -17.14
N GLU A 154 4.96 -20.90 -17.03
CA GLU A 154 5.59 -19.58 -17.18
C GLU A 154 6.66 -19.33 -16.10
N VAL A 155 6.42 -19.81 -14.88
CA VAL A 155 7.38 -19.69 -13.78
C VAL A 155 8.58 -20.60 -13.98
N GLU A 156 8.37 -21.84 -14.44
CA GLU A 156 9.47 -22.73 -14.79
C GLU A 156 10.35 -22.15 -15.91
N GLU A 157 9.74 -21.53 -16.92
CA GLU A 157 10.47 -20.83 -17.97
C GLU A 157 11.23 -19.62 -17.44
N TYR A 158 10.62 -18.81 -16.56
CA TYR A 158 11.29 -17.69 -15.90
C TYR A 158 12.51 -18.14 -15.09
N VAL A 159 12.38 -19.20 -14.29
CA VAL A 159 13.50 -19.73 -13.49
C VAL A 159 14.64 -20.26 -14.39
N LYS A 160 14.30 -20.84 -15.55
CA LYS A 160 15.27 -21.41 -16.49
C LYS A 160 16.01 -20.35 -17.31
N THR A 161 15.29 -19.36 -17.82
CA THR A 161 15.81 -18.35 -18.75
C THR A 161 16.26 -17.08 -18.04
N GLY A 162 15.70 -16.81 -16.86
CA GLY A 162 15.81 -15.55 -16.14
C GLY A 162 14.86 -14.46 -16.64
N TYR A 163 13.95 -14.76 -17.56
CA TYR A 163 13.03 -13.78 -18.14
C TYR A 163 11.61 -14.32 -18.16
N TRP A 164 10.65 -13.48 -17.80
CA TRP A 164 9.24 -13.81 -17.95
C TRP A 164 8.89 -13.93 -19.44
N PRO A 165 8.18 -14.98 -19.86
CA PRO A 165 7.79 -15.14 -21.25
C PRO A 165 6.70 -14.12 -21.60
N TRP A 166 7.06 -13.11 -22.39
CA TRP A 166 6.10 -12.15 -22.94
C TRP A 166 5.84 -12.45 -24.40
N THR A 167 4.62 -12.25 -24.86
CA THR A 167 4.33 -12.20 -26.30
C THR A 167 5.09 -11.06 -26.99
N ASP A 168 5.41 -11.24 -28.27
CA ASP A 168 6.10 -10.21 -29.07
C ASP A 168 5.27 -8.93 -29.20
N VAL A 169 3.94 -9.07 -29.11
CA VAL A 169 3.00 -7.95 -29.07
C VAL A 169 3.26 -7.07 -27.84
N THR A 170 3.34 -7.68 -26.65
CA THR A 170 3.62 -6.95 -25.41
C THR A 170 5.02 -6.35 -25.42
N LYS A 171 6.03 -7.09 -25.91
CA LYS A 171 7.40 -6.57 -26.08
C LYS A 171 7.43 -5.31 -26.97
N LYS A 172 6.76 -5.36 -28.12
CA LYS A 172 6.65 -4.23 -29.04
C LYS A 172 5.99 -3.03 -28.39
N MET A 173 4.82 -3.22 -27.75
CA MET A 173 4.13 -2.11 -27.08
C MET A 173 4.97 -1.49 -25.98
N TYR A 174 5.68 -2.31 -25.20
CA TYR A 174 6.55 -1.83 -24.14
C TYR A 174 7.66 -0.93 -24.69
N VAL A 175 8.37 -1.40 -25.70
CA VAL A 175 9.45 -0.64 -26.34
C VAL A 175 8.91 0.65 -26.96
N GLU A 176 7.80 0.60 -27.70
CA GLU A 176 7.19 1.79 -28.30
C GLU A 176 6.76 2.84 -27.26
N GLN A 177 6.31 2.43 -26.07
CA GLN A 177 6.01 3.37 -24.98
C GLN A 177 7.27 3.91 -24.31
N ALA A 178 8.26 3.05 -24.08
CA ALA A 178 9.52 3.46 -23.47
C ALA A 178 10.27 4.49 -24.34
N GLU A 179 10.28 4.30 -25.66
CA GLU A 179 10.90 5.23 -26.62
C GLU A 179 10.24 6.63 -26.64
N ARG A 180 8.95 6.73 -26.28
CA ARG A 180 8.26 8.03 -26.19
C ARG A 180 8.75 8.87 -25.01
N LEU A 181 9.31 8.24 -23.98
CA LEU A 181 9.84 8.93 -22.80
C LEU A 181 11.22 9.52 -23.12
N GLN A 182 11.22 10.71 -23.74
CA GLN A 182 12.43 11.42 -24.20
C GLN A 182 13.50 11.68 -23.12
N MET A 183 13.17 11.46 -21.83
CA MET A 183 14.07 11.75 -20.70
C MET A 183 15.20 10.71 -20.55
N ILE A 184 15.03 9.48 -21.05
CA ILE A 184 15.98 8.40 -20.81
C ILE A 184 16.33 7.73 -22.13
N ARG A 185 17.51 8.04 -22.67
CA ARG A 185 18.07 7.42 -23.87
C ARG A 185 18.76 6.10 -23.48
N ILE A 186 17.99 5.08 -23.13
CA ILE A 186 18.49 3.72 -22.88
C ILE A 186 18.24 2.86 -24.12
N ASN A 187 19.11 1.87 -24.32
CA ASN A 187 18.94 0.83 -25.33
C ASN A 187 17.61 0.07 -25.08
N PRO A 188 16.66 0.06 -26.03
CA PRO A 188 15.33 -0.52 -25.82
C PRO A 188 15.36 -2.02 -25.52
N VAL A 189 16.34 -2.77 -26.04
CA VAL A 189 16.49 -4.20 -25.73
C VAL A 189 16.98 -4.43 -24.32
N ILE A 190 17.92 -3.62 -23.82
CA ILE A 190 18.36 -3.71 -22.42
C ILE A 190 17.19 -3.41 -21.49
N GLN A 191 16.45 -2.34 -21.76
CA GLN A 191 15.30 -1.94 -20.95
C GLN A 191 14.19 -2.99 -20.97
N LEU A 192 13.90 -3.56 -22.15
CA LEU A 192 12.95 -4.66 -22.28
C LEU A 192 13.39 -5.88 -21.47
N ASN A 193 14.65 -6.29 -21.59
CA ASN A 193 15.18 -7.45 -20.87
C ASN A 193 15.14 -7.23 -19.34
N GLU A 194 15.48 -6.05 -18.84
CA GLU A 194 15.36 -5.69 -17.43
C GLU A 194 13.90 -5.72 -16.95
N ALA A 195 12.97 -5.20 -17.75
CA ALA A 195 11.55 -5.24 -17.45
C ALA A 195 11.03 -6.68 -17.40
N MET A 196 11.46 -7.53 -18.34
CA MET A 196 11.11 -8.95 -18.39
C MET A 196 11.74 -9.77 -17.25
N GLN A 197 12.76 -9.29 -16.56
CA GLN A 197 13.27 -9.94 -15.33
C GLN A 197 12.34 -9.67 -14.14
N LEU A 198 11.67 -8.52 -14.11
CA LEU A 198 10.91 -8.07 -12.95
C LEU A 198 9.41 -8.31 -13.08
N TYR A 199 8.84 -8.13 -14.27
CA TYR A 199 7.40 -8.15 -14.50
C TYR A 199 6.99 -9.31 -15.40
N ASN A 200 5.98 -10.07 -14.98
CA ASN A 200 5.29 -10.99 -15.88
C ASN A 200 4.48 -10.22 -16.95
N GLU A 201 4.00 -10.91 -17.98
CA GLU A 201 3.29 -10.25 -19.09
C GLU A 201 2.03 -9.51 -18.63
N LYS A 202 1.23 -10.08 -17.73
CA LYS A 202 0.01 -9.43 -17.22
C LYS A 202 0.34 -8.16 -16.44
N ALA A 203 1.38 -8.18 -15.61
CA ALA A 203 1.86 -7.01 -14.88
C ALA A 203 2.40 -5.93 -15.84
N ALA A 204 3.09 -6.34 -16.91
CA ALA A 204 3.57 -5.42 -17.94
C ALA A 204 2.40 -4.78 -18.71
N GLN A 205 1.38 -5.55 -19.08
CA GLN A 205 0.18 -5.05 -19.73
C GLN A 205 -0.58 -4.07 -18.83
N GLN A 206 -0.69 -4.35 -17.53
CA GLN A 206 -1.25 -3.42 -16.54
C GLN A 206 -0.42 -2.12 -16.48
N LEU A 207 0.91 -2.21 -16.37
CA LEU A 207 1.77 -1.03 -16.34
C LEU A 207 1.58 -0.17 -17.60
N LEU A 208 1.52 -0.80 -18.78
CA LEU A 208 1.26 -0.14 -20.04
C LEU A 208 -0.12 0.50 -20.09
N SER A 209 -1.15 -0.17 -19.57
CA SER A 209 -2.51 0.35 -19.54
C SER A 209 -2.65 1.56 -18.61
N TRP A 210 -1.96 1.56 -17.47
CA TRP A 210 -1.94 2.70 -16.54
C TRP A 210 -1.28 3.95 -17.10
N ASN A 211 -0.32 3.80 -18.01
CA ASN A 211 0.36 4.91 -18.66
C ASN A 211 -0.38 5.49 -19.89
N THR A 212 -1.70 5.38 -19.90
CA THR A 212 -2.57 5.89 -20.98
C THR A 212 -3.60 6.86 -20.41
N LYS A 213 -4.33 7.58 -21.28
CA LYS A 213 -5.43 8.45 -20.84
C LYS A 213 -6.56 7.68 -20.14
N GLU A 214 -6.85 6.45 -20.58
CA GLU A 214 -7.87 5.59 -19.99
C GLU A 214 -7.42 5.11 -18.61
N GLY A 215 -6.18 4.64 -18.48
CA GLY A 215 -5.61 4.25 -17.19
C GLY A 215 -5.50 5.41 -16.20
N ASN A 216 -5.06 6.58 -16.67
CA ASN A 216 -4.99 7.80 -15.86
C ASN A 216 -6.39 8.23 -15.38
N PHE A 217 -7.40 8.15 -16.25
CA PHE A 217 -8.78 8.40 -15.84
C PHE A 217 -9.24 7.42 -14.76
N ILE A 218 -8.97 6.12 -14.90
CA ILE A 218 -9.35 5.12 -13.90
C ILE A 218 -8.67 5.39 -12.55
N ILE A 219 -7.37 5.70 -12.55
CA ILE A 219 -6.59 5.92 -11.32
C ILE A 219 -6.89 7.27 -10.66
N ASN A 220 -6.88 8.34 -11.44
CA ASN A 220 -6.91 9.71 -10.93
C ASN A 220 -8.30 10.36 -11.03
N GLY A 221 -9.19 9.78 -11.83
CA GLY A 221 -10.49 10.35 -12.13
C GLY A 221 -10.46 11.44 -13.20
N GLY A 222 -11.65 11.94 -13.50
CA GLY A 222 -11.92 13.10 -14.33
C GLY A 222 -12.60 14.21 -13.55
N LEU A 223 -12.70 15.38 -14.18
CA LEU A 223 -13.60 16.40 -13.65
C LEU A 223 -15.03 16.08 -14.04
N ALA A 224 -15.92 16.14 -13.05
CA ALA A 224 -17.34 15.99 -13.30
C ALA A 224 -17.89 17.24 -14.00
N ALA A 225 -19.03 17.08 -14.68
CA ALA A 225 -19.82 18.16 -15.23
C ALA A 225 -20.11 19.20 -14.13
N TYR A 226 -20.09 20.47 -14.54
CA TYR A 226 -20.39 21.57 -13.64
C TYR A 226 -21.81 21.41 -13.08
N ASP A 227 -21.92 21.46 -11.74
CA ASP A 227 -23.21 21.43 -11.05
C ASP A 227 -23.70 22.88 -10.91
N PRO A 228 -24.79 23.27 -11.59
CA PRO A 228 -25.32 24.64 -11.54
C PRO A 228 -25.93 25.02 -10.18
N LEU A 229 -26.03 24.10 -9.21
CA LEU A 229 -26.65 24.35 -7.90
C LEU A 229 -25.72 25.04 -6.88
N VAL A 230 -24.50 25.41 -7.26
CA VAL A 230 -23.62 26.27 -6.44
C VAL A 230 -23.90 27.73 -6.80
N ASN A 231 -24.88 28.31 -6.10
CA ASN A 231 -25.37 29.70 -6.16
C ASN A 231 -24.58 30.71 -7.03
N ASP A 232 -25.31 31.24 -8.01
CA ASP A 232 -24.97 32.14 -9.13
C ASP A 232 -24.46 33.56 -8.75
N ASP A 233 -24.17 33.81 -7.47
CA ASP A 233 -23.82 35.16 -6.97
C ASP A 233 -22.35 35.32 -6.58
N SER A 234 -21.53 34.27 -6.67
CA SER A 234 -20.09 34.41 -6.49
C SER A 234 -19.41 34.66 -7.83
N PRO A 235 -18.44 35.60 -7.90
CA PRO A 235 -17.70 35.87 -9.13
C PRO A 235 -17.20 34.55 -9.71
N GLN A 236 -17.26 34.41 -11.03
CA GLN A 236 -16.77 33.29 -11.83
C GLN A 236 -15.25 33.14 -11.70
N ASP A 237 -14.78 32.97 -10.47
CA ASP A 237 -13.38 32.89 -10.14
C ASP A 237 -12.92 31.46 -10.42
N GLU A 238 -11.81 31.41 -11.15
CA GLU A 238 -10.96 30.29 -11.54
C GLU A 238 -10.54 29.34 -10.38
N TYR A 239 -11.02 29.59 -9.17
CA TYR A 239 -10.62 28.95 -7.91
C TYR A 239 -11.70 28.05 -7.28
N GLN A 240 -12.88 27.88 -7.88
CA GLN A 240 -13.84 26.91 -7.35
C GLN A 240 -13.30 25.47 -7.51
N PRO A 241 -13.22 24.68 -6.42
CA PRO A 241 -12.77 23.31 -6.49
C PRO A 241 -13.80 22.48 -7.27
N LYS A 242 -13.39 22.07 -8.47
CA LYS A 242 -14.22 21.32 -9.40
C LYS A 242 -14.57 19.95 -8.82
N ASN A 243 -15.81 19.51 -9.03
CA ASN A 243 -16.26 18.16 -8.68
C ASN A 243 -15.39 17.12 -9.41
N ILE A 244 -15.03 16.05 -8.72
CA ILE A 244 -14.16 14.99 -9.26
C ILE A 244 -14.96 13.70 -9.31
N ILE A 245 -14.95 13.03 -10.46
CA ILE A 245 -15.48 11.68 -10.63
C ILE A 245 -14.30 10.71 -10.74
N LYS A 246 -14.24 9.68 -9.90
CA LYS A 246 -13.12 8.74 -9.89
C LYS A 246 -13.56 7.34 -9.46
N CYS A 247 -12.81 6.35 -9.88
CA CYS A 247 -12.98 4.99 -9.39
C CYS A 247 -12.48 4.87 -7.94
N VAL A 248 -13.22 4.10 -7.14
CA VAL A 248 -12.87 3.77 -5.76
C VAL A 248 -13.19 2.30 -5.53
N GLN A 249 -12.25 1.59 -4.90
CA GLN A 249 -12.43 0.21 -4.48
C GLN A 249 -13.03 0.17 -3.07
N ASP A 250 -14.06 -0.66 -2.89
CA ASP A 250 -14.65 -0.90 -1.59
C ASP A 250 -13.83 -1.92 -0.76
N LYS A 251 -14.28 -2.19 0.48
CA LYS A 251 -13.61 -3.14 1.38
C LYS A 251 -13.66 -4.60 0.89
N ASN A 252 -14.56 -4.89 -0.05
CA ASN A 252 -14.74 -6.23 -0.61
C ASN A 252 -13.92 -6.41 -1.90
N GLY A 253 -13.21 -5.36 -2.35
CA GLY A 253 -12.43 -5.38 -3.58
C GLY A 253 -13.22 -4.98 -4.84
N ILE A 254 -14.50 -4.61 -4.70
CA ILE A 254 -15.35 -4.21 -5.83
C ILE A 254 -15.12 -2.73 -6.10
N SER A 255 -14.85 -2.42 -7.37
CA SER A 255 -14.54 -1.06 -7.79
C SER A 255 -15.75 -0.39 -8.40
N LYS A 256 -16.05 0.85 -7.97
CA LYS A 256 -17.19 1.62 -8.48
C LYS A 256 -16.83 3.08 -8.68
N MET A 257 -17.62 3.76 -9.52
CA MET A 257 -17.45 5.18 -9.77
C MET A 257 -18.08 6.02 -8.65
N GLN A 258 -17.32 7.00 -8.15
CA GLN A 258 -17.80 7.95 -7.14
C GLN A 258 -17.56 9.39 -7.57
N LYS A 259 -18.57 10.24 -7.32
CA LYS A 259 -18.49 11.69 -7.47
C LYS A 259 -18.22 12.32 -6.11
N LYS A 260 -17.17 13.13 -6.04
CA LYS A 260 -16.81 13.93 -4.88
C LYS A 260 -17.10 15.39 -5.16
N SER A 261 -18.13 15.92 -4.51
CA SER A 261 -18.56 17.31 -4.62
C SER A 261 -18.07 18.14 -3.45
N PHE A 262 -17.65 19.37 -3.71
CA PHE A 262 -17.19 20.29 -2.68
C PHE A 262 -18.32 21.20 -2.20
N HIS A 263 -18.53 21.25 -0.88
CA HIS A 263 -19.60 22.03 -0.24
C HIS A 263 -19.04 23.11 0.70
N GLY A 264 -17.89 23.69 0.36
CA GLY A 264 -17.26 24.73 1.17
C GLY A 264 -16.30 24.19 2.23
N TYR A 265 -15.89 25.07 3.14
CA TYR A 265 -15.05 24.73 4.28
C TYR A 265 -15.88 24.70 5.55
N ASN A 266 -15.57 23.76 6.44
CA ASN A 266 -16.16 23.76 7.77
C ASN A 266 -15.61 24.96 8.55
N TYR A 267 -16.52 25.81 9.02
CA TYR A 267 -16.21 27.07 9.71
C TYR A 267 -15.36 26.89 10.97
N PHE A 268 -15.47 25.75 11.66
CA PHE A 268 -14.82 25.54 12.96
C PHE A 268 -13.39 25.02 12.87
N ASN A 269 -13.04 24.28 11.82
CA ASN A 269 -11.74 23.60 11.71
C ASN A 269 -11.02 23.85 10.38
N GLY A 270 -11.65 24.57 9.44
CA GLY A 270 -11.07 24.87 8.13
C GLY A 270 -10.93 23.66 7.21
N TYR A 271 -11.47 22.48 7.56
CA TYR A 271 -11.42 21.32 6.69
C TYR A 271 -12.40 21.46 5.51
N LYS A 272 -11.99 20.94 4.35
CA LYS A 272 -12.84 20.87 3.15
C LYS A 272 -14.05 19.99 3.44
N ASN A 273 -15.25 20.54 3.34
CA ASN A 273 -16.47 19.77 3.39
C ASN A 273 -16.74 19.18 2.01
N THR A 274 -16.75 17.85 1.91
CA THR A 274 -16.95 17.15 0.65
C THR A 274 -17.99 16.07 0.80
N LYS A 275 -18.96 16.03 -0.11
CA LYS A 275 -19.94 14.95 -0.21
C LYS A 275 -19.47 13.96 -1.25
N THR A 276 -19.59 12.68 -0.95
CA THR A 276 -19.25 11.60 -1.89
C THR A 276 -20.52 10.84 -2.19
N GLU A 277 -20.81 10.64 -3.47
CA GLU A 277 -21.99 9.94 -3.95
C GLU A 277 -21.54 8.88 -4.97
N ASP A 278 -22.20 7.73 -4.95
CA ASP A 278 -21.99 6.69 -5.96
C ASP A 278 -22.65 7.13 -7.27
N VAL A 279 -21.95 6.91 -8.39
CA VAL A 279 -22.45 7.22 -9.73
C VAL A 279 -22.84 5.92 -10.42
N LEU A 280 -24.06 5.84 -10.90
CA LEU A 280 -24.50 4.71 -11.73
C LEU A 280 -23.76 4.73 -13.07
N ASP A 281 -23.42 3.55 -13.59
CA ASP A 281 -22.64 3.42 -14.82
C ASP A 281 -23.30 4.18 -15.99
N GLU A 282 -24.61 4.09 -16.12
CA GLU A 282 -25.41 4.77 -17.15
C GLU A 282 -25.35 6.30 -17.09
N ASP A 283 -25.05 6.86 -15.92
CA ASP A 283 -24.99 8.31 -15.69
C ASP A 283 -23.57 8.87 -15.86
N ILE A 284 -22.54 8.02 -15.96
CA ILE A 284 -21.15 8.45 -16.16
C ILE A 284 -21.00 9.40 -17.37
N PRO A 285 -21.59 9.15 -18.55
CA PRO A 285 -21.48 10.09 -19.68
C PRO A 285 -22.11 11.47 -19.42
N LYS A 286 -23.13 11.55 -18.57
CA LYS A 286 -23.76 12.83 -18.17
C LYS A 286 -22.89 13.56 -17.17
N GLU A 287 -22.34 12.81 -16.21
CA GLU A 287 -21.47 13.33 -15.16
C GLU A 287 -20.06 13.66 -15.67
N MET A 288 -19.63 13.11 -16.81
CA MET A 288 -18.29 13.36 -17.36
C MET A 288 -18.34 13.67 -18.85
N PRO A 289 -18.37 14.96 -19.24
CA PRO A 289 -18.34 15.36 -20.64
C PRO A 289 -17.11 14.81 -21.36
N GLY A 290 -17.34 14.10 -22.46
CA GLY A 290 -16.29 13.47 -23.26
C GLY A 290 -16.03 12.01 -22.93
N PHE A 291 -16.69 11.44 -21.92
CA PHE A 291 -16.76 9.99 -21.70
C PHE A 291 -17.90 9.40 -22.55
N GLU A 292 -17.64 8.26 -23.20
CA GLU A 292 -18.64 7.54 -24.01
C GLU A 292 -18.36 6.04 -23.97
N PHE A 293 -19.37 5.22 -23.68
CA PHE A 293 -19.25 3.76 -23.73
C PHE A 293 -19.21 3.24 -25.17
N VAL A 294 -18.43 2.19 -25.43
CA VAL A 294 -18.33 1.57 -26.76
C VAL A 294 -19.40 0.50 -26.97
N LYS A 295 -19.64 -0.36 -25.97
CA LYS A 295 -20.56 -1.52 -26.07
C LYS A 295 -21.83 -1.38 -25.22
N GLY A 296 -22.09 -0.20 -24.66
CA GLY A 296 -23.18 0.09 -23.72
C GLY A 296 -22.68 0.30 -22.28
N PRO A 297 -23.56 0.73 -21.36
CA PRO A 297 -23.19 0.99 -19.97
C PRO A 297 -22.65 -0.26 -19.28
N CYS A 298 -21.54 -0.10 -18.58
CA CYS A 298 -20.83 -1.12 -17.83
C CYS A 298 -19.92 -0.43 -16.81
N ASN A 299 -19.34 -1.19 -15.88
CA ASN A 299 -18.45 -0.64 -14.87
C ASN A 299 -17.04 -0.36 -15.45
N PRO A 300 -16.63 0.91 -15.65
CA PRO A 300 -15.31 1.22 -16.19
C PRO A 300 -14.19 1.05 -15.16
N CYS A 301 -14.52 0.78 -13.88
CA CYS A 301 -13.58 0.64 -12.78
C CYS A 301 -13.10 -0.79 -12.56
N GLY A 302 -13.64 -1.77 -13.29
CA GLY A 302 -13.24 -3.20 -13.23
C GLY A 302 -11.72 -3.45 -13.32
N PRO A 303 -10.92 -2.66 -14.06
CA PRO A 303 -9.47 -2.84 -14.10
C PRO A 303 -8.74 -2.62 -12.75
N LEU A 304 -9.38 -2.01 -11.75
CA LEU A 304 -8.82 -1.86 -10.39
C LEU A 304 -9.07 -3.07 -9.49
N GLU A 305 -9.88 -4.01 -9.93
CA GLU A 305 -10.19 -5.23 -9.18
C GLU A 305 -9.03 -6.24 -9.26
N ASN A 306 -9.05 -7.25 -8.40
CA ASN A 306 -8.11 -8.35 -8.45
C ASN A 306 -8.86 -9.69 -8.44
N PRO A 307 -8.87 -10.45 -9.55
CA PRO A 307 -8.23 -10.14 -10.83
C PRO A 307 -8.88 -8.94 -11.57
N PRO A 308 -8.12 -8.23 -12.43
CA PRO A 308 -8.65 -7.08 -13.17
C PRO A 308 -9.67 -7.51 -14.23
N GLU A 309 -10.77 -6.76 -14.35
CA GLU A 309 -11.80 -6.99 -15.37
C GLU A 309 -11.70 -6.00 -16.54
N TYR A 310 -11.62 -6.52 -17.76
CA TYR A 310 -11.51 -5.74 -19.00
C TYR A 310 -12.76 -5.89 -19.89
N ASN A 311 -13.94 -5.94 -19.28
CA ASN A 311 -15.22 -6.13 -19.98
C ASN A 311 -15.88 -4.80 -20.42
N CYS A 312 -15.38 -3.65 -19.96
CA CYS A 312 -16.02 -2.35 -20.16
C CYS A 312 -15.22 -1.38 -21.06
N PRO A 313 -15.38 -1.46 -22.38
CA PRO A 313 -14.72 -0.55 -23.30
C PRO A 313 -15.40 0.82 -23.34
N PHE A 314 -14.60 1.88 -23.22
CA PHE A 314 -15.04 3.27 -23.29
C PHE A 314 -14.06 4.14 -24.08
N THR A 315 -14.50 5.32 -24.48
CA THR A 315 -13.66 6.33 -25.11
C THR A 315 -13.63 7.60 -24.27
N LEU A 316 -12.49 8.28 -24.31
CA LEU A 316 -12.30 9.58 -23.68
C LEU A 316 -11.92 10.61 -24.75
N ASN A 317 -12.75 11.63 -24.91
CA ASN A 317 -12.51 12.79 -25.75
C ASN A 317 -12.15 14.02 -24.90
N ILE A 318 -10.92 14.03 -24.41
CA ILE A 318 -10.40 15.13 -23.61
C ILE A 318 -9.85 16.20 -24.57
N ARG A 319 -10.70 17.12 -25.03
CA ARG A 319 -10.26 18.24 -25.88
C ARG A 319 -9.47 19.27 -25.06
N GLY A 320 -8.18 19.40 -25.37
CA GLY A 320 -7.35 20.55 -24.99
C GLY A 320 -7.78 21.82 -25.73
N LYS A 321 -8.69 22.59 -25.12
CA LYS A 321 -8.81 24.05 -25.33
C LYS A 321 -9.08 24.81 -24.03
N ASN A 322 -9.60 24.14 -23.00
CA ASN A 322 -9.66 24.66 -21.64
C ASN A 322 -8.60 23.94 -20.81
N LYS A 323 -7.52 24.64 -20.43
CA LYS A 323 -6.40 24.17 -19.58
C LYS A 323 -6.83 23.74 -18.16
N GLY A 324 -8.09 23.40 -17.92
CA GLY A 324 -8.64 23.25 -16.58
C GLY A 324 -9.24 21.89 -16.24
N ASN A 325 -9.35 20.93 -17.15
CA ASN A 325 -10.19 19.72 -16.92
C ASN A 325 -9.46 18.37 -16.90
N TYR A 326 -8.13 18.38 -16.90
CA TYR A 326 -7.33 17.16 -16.81
C TYR A 326 -6.08 17.45 -15.97
N ARG A 327 -5.76 16.57 -15.02
CA ARG A 327 -4.59 16.70 -14.12
C ARG A 327 -3.34 15.97 -14.66
N GLY A 328 -3.34 15.55 -15.93
CA GLY A 328 -2.17 14.99 -16.62
C GLY A 328 -1.63 15.98 -17.67
N GLY A 329 -0.34 16.27 -17.63
CA GLY A 329 0.30 17.34 -18.41
C GLY A 329 0.60 17.04 -19.88
N ASP A 330 -0.10 16.12 -20.53
CA ASP A 330 0.27 15.67 -21.88
C ASP A 330 -0.70 16.18 -22.96
N ASN A 331 -0.23 17.18 -23.71
CA ASN A 331 -0.94 17.79 -24.84
C ASN A 331 -1.12 16.85 -26.05
N ASN A 332 -0.57 15.63 -26.00
CA ASN A 332 -0.58 14.64 -27.09
C ASN A 332 -1.76 13.65 -27.03
N PHE A 333 -2.58 13.68 -25.99
CA PHE A 333 -3.74 12.76 -25.83
C PHE A 333 -5.06 13.33 -26.38
N SER A 334 -5.01 14.19 -27.40
CA SER A 334 -6.22 14.73 -28.03
C SER A 334 -6.78 13.76 -29.08
N GLY A 335 -8.04 13.31 -28.87
CA GLY A 335 -8.78 12.52 -29.86
C GLY A 335 -9.61 11.38 -29.24
N LYS A 336 -10.69 10.98 -29.93
CA LYS A 336 -11.56 9.86 -29.54
C LYS A 336 -10.90 8.47 -29.62
N LYS A 337 -9.66 8.37 -30.11
CA LYS A 337 -9.00 7.09 -30.36
C LYS A 337 -8.64 6.38 -29.05
N ILE A 338 -8.96 5.10 -28.93
CA ILE A 338 -8.60 4.26 -27.80
C ILE A 338 -7.10 3.92 -27.88
N SER A 339 -6.44 3.88 -26.72
CA SER A 339 -5.03 3.49 -26.64
C SER A 339 -4.83 2.00 -27.05
N PRO A 340 -3.79 1.65 -27.82
CA PRO A 340 -3.63 0.29 -28.38
C PRO A 340 -3.68 -0.85 -27.34
N ILE A 341 -3.09 -0.65 -26.16
CA ILE A 341 -3.13 -1.64 -25.07
C ILE A 341 -4.56 -1.90 -24.60
N TRP A 342 -5.41 -0.88 -24.54
CA TRP A 342 -6.82 -1.03 -24.18
C TRP A 342 -7.65 -1.63 -25.31
N GLU A 343 -7.33 -1.34 -26.57
CA GLU A 343 -7.96 -2.04 -27.72
C GLU A 343 -7.71 -3.56 -27.63
N GLN A 344 -6.50 -3.97 -27.22
CA GLN A 344 -6.16 -5.38 -26.99
C GLN A 344 -6.87 -5.95 -25.76
N LEU A 345 -6.75 -5.29 -24.60
CA LEU A 345 -7.34 -5.78 -23.34
C LEU A 345 -8.87 -5.90 -23.42
N TRP A 346 -9.54 -5.01 -24.16
CA TRP A 346 -10.99 -5.06 -24.39
C TRP A 346 -11.42 -5.94 -25.57
N GLY A 347 -10.47 -6.59 -26.25
CA GLY A 347 -10.74 -7.43 -27.42
C GLY A 347 -11.43 -6.66 -28.55
N LEU A 348 -11.11 -5.37 -28.72
CA LEU A 348 -11.64 -4.53 -29.81
C LEU A 348 -10.82 -4.67 -31.09
N LYS A 349 -9.54 -5.03 -30.96
CA LYS A 349 -8.63 -5.19 -32.07
C LYS A 349 -7.71 -6.38 -31.83
N GLU A 350 -7.68 -7.30 -32.78
CA GLU A 350 -6.72 -8.39 -32.74
C GLU A 350 -5.29 -7.84 -32.95
N PRO A 351 -4.33 -8.26 -32.13
CA PRO A 351 -2.96 -7.83 -32.29
C PRO A 351 -2.37 -8.42 -33.58
N ASN A 352 -1.56 -7.63 -34.30
CA ASN A 352 -0.84 -8.11 -35.47
C ASN A 352 0.43 -8.85 -35.01
N GLU A 353 0.30 -10.14 -34.72
CA GLU A 353 1.39 -10.96 -34.19
C GLU A 353 2.59 -11.03 -35.13
N GLU A 354 2.35 -11.12 -36.45
CA GLU A 354 3.43 -11.19 -37.44
C GLU A 354 4.26 -9.91 -37.47
N GLU A 355 3.61 -8.75 -37.46
CA GLU A 355 4.28 -7.46 -37.41
C GLU A 355 5.04 -7.27 -36.09
N ALA A 356 4.48 -7.76 -34.98
CA ALA A 356 5.13 -7.72 -33.68
C ALA A 356 6.38 -8.62 -33.65
N ARG A 357 6.29 -9.84 -34.19
CA ARG A 357 7.42 -10.76 -34.31
C ARG A 357 8.53 -10.17 -35.16
N GLN A 358 8.20 -9.66 -36.35
CA GLN A 358 9.18 -9.01 -37.23
C GLN A 358 9.87 -7.80 -36.56
N PHE A 359 9.12 -7.02 -35.78
CA PHE A 359 9.67 -5.92 -35.00
C PHE A 359 10.68 -6.43 -33.95
N VAL A 360 10.31 -7.46 -33.18
CA VAL A 360 11.18 -8.05 -32.16
C VAL A 360 12.43 -8.68 -32.78
N GLU A 361 12.29 -9.48 -33.83
CA GLU A 361 13.43 -10.07 -34.55
C GLU A 361 14.42 -9.00 -35.01
N LYS A 362 13.91 -7.90 -35.58
CA LYS A 362 14.74 -6.78 -36.01
C LYS A 362 15.45 -6.08 -34.85
N MET A 363 14.84 -5.99 -33.66
CA MET A 363 15.49 -5.41 -32.48
C MET A 363 16.68 -6.24 -32.00
N TYR A 364 16.57 -7.57 -32.06
CA TYR A 364 17.64 -8.50 -31.65
C TYR A 364 18.65 -8.81 -32.76
N ASP A 365 18.39 -8.42 -34.01
CA ASP A 365 19.33 -8.60 -35.11
C ASP A 365 20.55 -7.67 -34.98
N THR A 366 21.66 -8.26 -34.53
CA THR A 366 22.96 -7.59 -34.37
C THR A 366 23.80 -7.55 -35.65
N SER A 367 23.34 -8.18 -36.74
CA SER A 367 24.05 -8.28 -38.02
C SER A 367 23.95 -7.01 -38.86
N ASP A 368 22.89 -6.21 -38.70
CA ASP A 368 22.74 -4.93 -39.40
C ASP A 368 23.49 -3.79 -38.67
N PRO A 369 24.56 -3.22 -39.26
CA PRO A 369 25.26 -2.06 -38.69
C PRO A 369 24.41 -0.78 -38.63
N LYS A 370 23.28 -0.69 -39.35
CA LYS A 370 22.30 0.40 -39.20
C LYS A 370 21.38 0.21 -37.99
N ASN A 371 21.13 -1.02 -37.57
CA ASN A 371 20.48 -1.31 -36.28
C ASN A 371 21.44 -1.10 -35.11
N LYS A 372 22.76 -1.20 -35.31
CA LYS A 372 23.72 -0.59 -34.36
C LYS A 372 23.49 0.93 -34.25
N GLY A 373 23.11 1.60 -35.34
CA GLY A 373 22.68 3.00 -35.35
C GLY A 373 21.35 3.29 -34.64
N PHE A 374 20.45 2.32 -34.47
CA PHE A 374 19.28 2.45 -33.57
C PHE A 374 19.70 2.54 -32.09
N TYR A 375 20.89 2.00 -31.76
CA TYR A 375 21.51 2.07 -30.44
C TYR A 375 22.50 3.23 -30.26
N TYR A 376 22.91 3.91 -31.35
CA TYR A 376 23.90 5.00 -31.33
C TYR A 376 23.41 6.33 -31.95
N GLY A 377 22.18 6.39 -32.46
CA GLY A 377 21.63 7.51 -33.24
C GLY A 377 21.34 8.80 -32.48
N LEU A 378 21.81 8.96 -31.24
CA LEU A 378 21.66 10.20 -30.47
C LEU A 378 22.91 10.59 -29.67
N ALA A 379 24.09 10.05 -30.02
CA ALA A 379 25.38 10.51 -29.50
C ALA A 379 26.13 11.47 -30.44
N THR A 380 25.60 11.75 -31.64
CA THR A 380 26.17 12.77 -32.55
C THR A 380 25.06 13.67 -33.07
N GLY A 381 24.73 14.68 -32.27
CA GLY A 381 23.88 15.80 -32.66
C GLY A 381 24.39 17.07 -31.99
N ILE A 382 25.11 17.85 -32.78
CA ILE A 382 25.57 19.23 -32.54
C ILE A 382 24.40 20.14 -32.17
#